data_AF-A0A2G1WGV2-F1
#
_entry.id   AF-A0A2G1WGV2-F1
#
_cell.length_a   1.000
_cell.length_b   1.000
_cell.length_c   1.000
_cell.angle_alpha   90.00
_cell.angle_beta   90.00
_cell.angle_gamma   90.00
#
_symmetry.space_group_name_H-M   'P 1'
#
loop_
_entity.id
_entity.type
_entity.pdbx_description
1 polymer ?
#
loop_
_entity_poly.entity_id
_entity_poly.type
_entity_poly.pdbx_seq_one_letter_code
_entity_poly.pdbx_strand_id
1 'polypeptide(L)'
;MSIPVTTWWGVAALTTVGYGDMYPDTIAGQFVGAITPILGIGMLALPASTLTAGFIEEVENELDERTQCPHCGKTVQLKDLDEVE
;
A
#
# COMPACT_ATOMS: atom_id res chain seq x y z
N MET A 1 -26.09 -0.15 -22.94
CA MET A 1 -25.32 -0.13 -21.67
C MET A 1 -25.65 1.17 -20.96
N SER A 2 -26.28 1.09 -19.80
CA SER A 2 -26.52 2.26 -18.95
C SER A 2 -25.22 2.65 -18.24
N ILE A 3 -24.91 3.94 -18.20
CA ILE A 3 -23.73 4.54 -17.55
C ILE A 3 -23.39 3.88 -16.19
N PRO A 4 -24.33 3.70 -15.24
CA PRO A 4 -24.01 3.11 -13.93
C PRO A 4 -23.46 1.67 -13.98
N VAL A 5 -23.87 0.87 -14.97
CA VAL A 5 -23.42 -0.52 -15.11
C VAL A 5 -21.96 -0.58 -15.55
N THR A 6 -21.56 0.30 -16.48
CA THR A 6 -20.16 0.39 -16.92
C THR A 6 -19.26 0.96 -15.83
N THR A 7 -19.76 1.90 -15.03
CA THR A 7 -19.03 2.42 -13.85
C THR A 7 -18.77 1.31 -12.83
N TRP A 8 -19.74 0.43 -12.56
CA TRP A 8 -19.56 -0.71 -11.66
C TRP A 8 -18.41 -1.63 -12.10
N TRP A 9 -18.42 -2.02 -13.38
CA TRP A 9 -17.34 -2.83 -13.95
C TRP A 9 -15.97 -2.14 -13.80
N GLY A 10 -15.91 -0.83 -14.11
CA GLY A 10 -14.68 -0.05 -13.99
C GLY A 10 -14.14 -0.01 -12.56
N VAL A 11 -15.01 0.18 -11.57
CA VAL A 11 -14.63 0.17 -10.14
C VAL A 11 -14.13 -1.22 -9.72
N ALA A 12 -14.85 -2.29 -10.10
CA ALA A 12 -14.46 -3.66 -9.75
C ALA A 12 -13.13 -4.08 -10.40
N ALA A 13 -12.86 -3.63 -11.63
CA ALA A 13 -11.59 -3.87 -12.33
C ALA A 13 -10.43 -3.05 -11.72
N LEU A 14 -10.67 -1.77 -11.41
CA LEU A 14 -9.67 -0.88 -10.81
C LEU A 14 -9.24 -1.33 -9.40
N THR A 15 -10.19 -1.83 -8.62
CA THR A 15 -9.95 -2.35 -7.27
C THR A 15 -9.43 -3.79 -7.24
N THR A 16 -9.15 -4.40 -8.41
CA THR A 16 -8.69 -5.79 -8.56
C THR A 16 -9.68 -6.86 -8.06
N VAL A 17 -10.94 -6.50 -7.77
CA VAL A 17 -11.96 -7.45 -7.31
C VAL A 17 -12.36 -8.41 -8.41
N GLY A 18 -12.62 -7.88 -9.62
CA GLY A 18 -12.83 -8.69 -10.82
C GLY A 18 -13.90 -9.77 -10.70
N TYR A 19 -15.13 -9.41 -10.29
CA TYR A 19 -16.25 -10.35 -10.10
C TYR A 19 -16.53 -11.25 -11.31
N GLY A 20 -16.18 -10.81 -12.53
CA GLY A 20 -16.37 -11.57 -13.75
C GLY A 20 -17.82 -11.63 -14.25
N ASP A 21 -18.72 -10.84 -13.63
CA ASP A 21 -20.11 -10.66 -14.05
C ASP A 21 -20.22 -9.96 -15.41
N MET A 22 -19.26 -9.10 -15.72
CA MET A 22 -19.14 -8.44 -17.01
C MET A 22 -17.67 -8.32 -17.41
N TYR A 23 -17.39 -8.42 -18.71
CA TYR A 23 -16.05 -8.27 -19.27
C TYR A 23 -16.12 -7.71 -20.69
N PRO A 24 -15.07 -7.02 -21.16
CA PRO A 24 -15.02 -6.51 -22.53
C PRO A 24 -14.78 -7.65 -23.51
N ASP A 25 -15.67 -7.81 -24.49
CA ASP A 25 -15.50 -8.78 -25.59
C ASP A 25 -14.51 -8.32 -26.67
N THR A 26 -14.14 -7.04 -26.68
CA THR A 26 -13.24 -6.46 -27.69
C THR A 26 -11.77 -6.58 -27.28
N ILE A 27 -10.88 -6.83 -28.25
CA ILE A 27 -9.42 -6.93 -28.01
C ILE A 27 -8.88 -5.66 -27.33
N ALA A 28 -9.31 -4.48 -27.78
CA ALA A 28 -8.90 -3.21 -27.18
C ALA A 28 -9.39 -3.08 -25.72
N GLY A 29 -10.63 -3.50 -25.43
CA GLY A 29 -11.18 -3.47 -24.07
C GLY A 29 -10.47 -4.47 -23.14
N GLN A 30 -10.09 -5.65 -23.62
CA GLN A 30 -9.32 -6.62 -22.84
C GLN A 30 -7.93 -6.08 -22.48
N PHE A 31 -7.27 -5.37 -23.39
CA PHE A 31 -5.99 -4.73 -23.12
C PHE A 31 -6.10 -3.64 -22.04
N VAL A 32 -7.12 -2.79 -22.13
CA VAL A 32 -7.41 -1.78 -21.10
C VAL A 32 -7.74 -2.46 -19.76
N GLY A 33 -8.56 -3.51 -19.78
CA GLY A 33 -8.89 -4.30 -18.60
C GLY A 33 -7.67 -4.93 -17.92
N ALA A 34 -6.66 -5.34 -18.69
CA ALA A 34 -5.41 -5.89 -18.17
C ALA A 34 -4.51 -4.84 -17.51
N ILE A 35 -4.46 -3.61 -18.04
CA ILE A 35 -3.60 -2.53 -17.52
C ILE A 35 -4.24 -1.79 -16.34
N THR A 36 -5.57 -1.70 -16.32
CA THR A 36 -6.34 -1.02 -15.26
C THR A 36 -5.93 -1.41 -13.83
N PRO A 37 -5.81 -2.70 -13.46
CA PRO A 37 -5.40 -3.07 -12.10
C PRO A 37 -3.96 -2.68 -11.76
N ILE A 38 -3.03 -2.70 -12.73
CA ILE A 38 -1.63 -2.28 -12.54
C ILE A 38 -1.58 -0.79 -12.17
N LEU A 39 -2.35 0.02 -12.90
CA LEU A 39 -2.47 1.46 -12.60
C LEU A 39 -3.19 1.71 -11.26
N GLY A 40 -4.22 0.91 -10.94
CA GLY A 40 -4.96 1.01 -9.68
C GLY A 40 -4.08 0.82 -8.46
N ILE A 41 -3.25 -0.23 -8.44
CA ILE A 41 -2.30 -0.49 -7.34
C ILE A 41 -1.29 0.67 -7.22
N GLY A 42 -0.75 1.15 -8.33
CA GLY A 42 0.18 2.28 -8.33
C GLY A 42 -0.44 3.56 -7.78
N MET A 43 -1.71 3.83 -8.09
CA MET A 43 -2.45 4.99 -7.60
C MET A 43 -2.74 4.91 -6.09
N LEU A 44 -3.02 3.71 -5.57
CA LEU A 44 -3.23 3.48 -4.14
C LEU A 44 -1.93 3.46 -3.32
N ALA A 45 -0.78 3.20 -3.96
CA ALA A 45 0.51 3.19 -3.30
C ALA A 45 0.91 4.56 -2.75
N LEU A 46 0.60 5.65 -3.46
CA LEU A 46 0.95 7.01 -3.04
C LEU A 46 0.30 7.42 -1.70
N PRO A 47 -1.04 7.35 -1.52
CA PRO A 47 -1.65 7.68 -0.24
C PRO A 47 -1.24 6.68 0.86
N ALA A 48 -1.11 5.39 0.54
CA ALA A 48 -0.64 4.40 1.51
C ALA A 48 0.77 4.74 2.03
N SER A 49 1.72 5.04 1.13
CA SER A 49 3.09 5.39 1.50
C SER A 49 3.18 6.66 2.35
N THR A 50 2.37 7.67 2.04
CA THR A 50 2.33 8.93 2.81
C THR A 50 1.83 8.69 4.23
N LEU A 51 0.78 7.88 4.40
CA LEU A 51 0.27 7.53 5.71
C LEU A 51 1.29 6.71 6.51
N THR A 52 1.93 5.72 5.88
CA THR A 52 2.95 4.90 6.53
C THR A 52 4.13 5.73 7.03
N ALA A 53 4.59 6.74 6.28
CA ALA A 53 5.67 7.61 6.73
C ALA A 53 5.32 8.35 8.04
N GLY A 54 4.11 8.87 8.16
CA GLY A 54 3.66 9.52 9.40
C GLY A 54 3.57 8.57 10.59
N PHE A 55 3.18 7.31 10.36
CA PHE A 55 3.19 6.29 11.41
C PHE A 55 4.61 5.87 11.81
N ILE A 56 5.53 5.76 10.85
CA ILE A 56 6.93 5.40 11.14
C ILE A 56 7.58 6.46 12.01
N GLU A 57 7.36 7.75 11.73
CA GLU A 57 7.95 8.84 12.52
C GLU A 57 7.47 8.84 13.98
N GLU A 58 6.19 8.54 14.23
CA GLU A 58 5.67 8.37 15.59
C GLU A 58 6.33 7.18 16.30
N VAL A 59 6.47 6.03 15.60
CA VAL A 59 7.11 4.84 16.15
C VAL A 59 8.60 5.08 16.42
N GLU A 60 9.31 5.78 15.53
CA GLU A 60 10.72 6.14 15.73
C GLU A 60 10.89 7.04 16.97
N ASN A 61 10.01 8.01 17.18
CA ASN A 61 10.03 8.86 18.38
C ASN A 61 9.87 8.02 19.67
N GLU A 62 8.92 7.09 19.71
CA GLU A 62 8.74 6.18 20.86
C GLU A 62 9.97 5.28 21.09
N LEU A 63 10.59 4.81 19.99
CA LEU A 63 11.79 3.98 20.07
C LEU A 63 12.99 4.77 20.56
N ASP A 64 13.20 6.01 20.13
CA ASP A 64 14.30 6.85 20.60
C ASP A 64 14.24 7.08 22.12
N GLU A 65 13.04 7.32 22.66
CA GLU A 65 12.83 7.43 24.11
C GLU A 65 13.14 6.12 24.86
N ARG A 66 12.80 4.97 24.29
CA ARG A 66 13.07 3.62 24.86
C ARG A 66 14.54 3.22 24.74
N THR A 67 15.21 3.73 23.73
CA THR A 67 16.57 3.35 23.32
C THR A 67 17.63 4.21 24.00
N GLN A 68 17.25 5.32 24.62
CA GLN A 68 18.15 6.15 25.39
C GLN A 68 18.37 5.58 26.79
N CYS A 69 19.58 5.09 27.07
CA CYS A 69 19.90 4.55 28.38
C CYS A 69 19.79 5.65 29.47
N PRO A 70 18.93 5.51 30.49
CA PRO A 70 18.72 6.53 31.52
C PRO A 70 19.94 6.75 32.43
N HIS A 71 20.94 5.86 32.37
CA HIS A 71 22.16 5.93 33.18
C HIS A 71 23.34 6.58 32.46
N CYS A 72 23.41 6.53 31.11
CA CYS A 72 24.58 7.04 30.37
C CYS A 72 24.28 7.83 29.09
N GLY A 73 23.00 7.95 28.70
CA GLY A 73 22.56 8.78 27.56
C GLY A 73 22.95 8.27 26.18
N LYS A 74 23.54 7.07 26.07
CA LYS A 74 23.86 6.44 24.78
C LYS A 74 22.62 5.73 24.21
N THR A 75 22.48 5.76 22.87
CA THR A 75 21.47 5.02 22.10
C THR A 75 21.86 3.53 22.05
N VAL A 76 20.96 2.65 22.48
CA VAL A 76 21.16 1.19 22.51
C VAL A 76 20.63 0.57 21.21
N GLN A 77 21.50 0.24 20.25
CA GLN A 77 21.03 -0.29 18.97
C GLN A 77 20.52 -1.72 19.15
N LEU A 78 19.27 -2.00 18.77
CA LEU A 78 18.69 -3.37 18.81
C LEU A 78 19.46 -4.38 17.95
N LYS A 79 20.23 -3.92 16.95
CA LYS A 79 21.18 -4.76 16.18
C LYS A 79 22.26 -5.42 17.05
N ASP A 80 22.61 -4.81 18.19
CA ASP A 80 23.60 -5.38 19.12
C ASP A 80 23.07 -6.64 19.85
N LEU A 81 21.77 -6.96 19.78
CA LEU A 81 21.17 -8.16 20.39
C LEU A 81 21.10 -9.35 19.41
N ASP A 82 20.90 -9.09 18.11
CA ASP A 82 20.88 -10.13 17.07
C ASP A 82 22.29 -10.65 16.73
N GLU A 83 23.34 -9.88 17.06
CA GLU A 83 24.75 -10.25 16.85
C GLU A 83 25.33 -11.08 18.02
N VAL A 84 24.54 -11.34 19.06
CA VAL A 84 24.92 -12.13 20.26
C VAL A 84 24.32 -13.54 20.23
N GLU A 85 23.63 -13.93 19.16
CA GLU A 85 23.15 -15.31 18.91
C GLU A 85 24.13 -16.13 18.05
#